data_AF-T2IQ92-F1
#
_entry.id   AF-T2IQ92-F1
#
_cell.length_a   1.000
_cell.length_b   1.000
_cell.length_c   1.000
_cell.angle_alpha   90.00
_cell.angle_beta   90.00
_cell.angle_gamma   90.00
#
_symmetry.space_group_name_H-M   'P 1'
#
loop_
_entity.id
_entity.type
_entity.pdbx_description
1 polymer ?
#
loop_
_entity_poly.entity_id
_entity_poly.type
_entity_poly.pdbx_seq_one_letter_code
_entity_poly.pdbx_strand_id
1 'polypeptide(L)'
;MIWDRMGEDVLDGGEGNDIFISRSDAGEPDIAQETDESKVYPDQPFLDADDTLIGGLGADTFRFELLLDAKDEIVEKHADPITGKVNWRKVAHENDNVHDHWVNGIGNDTILDFNKSEGDQIRIAGHTVQVDDIEYLDLNADGIDESIIHLISDQGGNGGAHDQDKLGTITVYGDLVEASDLTVNAGVFYGAFNAI
;
A
#
# COMPACT_ATOMS: atom_id res chain seq x y z
N MET A 1 5.36 18.54 -0.86
CA MET A 1 5.31 17.19 -1.48
C MET A 1 6.59 16.45 -1.18
N ILE A 2 6.46 15.34 -0.46
CA ILE A 2 7.54 14.56 0.15
C ILE A 2 7.31 13.09 -0.26
N TRP A 3 8.39 12.38 -0.56
CA TRP A 3 8.38 11.00 -1.02
C TRP A 3 9.16 10.13 -0.05
N ASP A 4 8.70 8.91 0.17
CA ASP A 4 9.54 7.83 0.68
C ASP A 4 10.76 7.63 -0.23
N ARG A 5 11.74 6.89 0.29
CA ARG A 5 12.98 6.52 -0.41
C ARG A 5 13.17 5.01 -0.47
N MET A 6 12.10 4.24 -0.23
CA MET A 6 12.14 2.82 0.10
C MET A 6 12.90 2.56 1.40
N GLY A 7 12.43 1.60 2.20
CA GLY A 7 12.98 1.35 3.52
C GLY A 7 12.03 1.82 4.62
N GLU A 8 12.52 1.79 5.86
CA GLU A 8 11.93 2.57 6.96
C GLU A 8 12.33 4.04 6.81
N ASP A 9 11.39 4.92 6.45
CA ASP A 9 11.61 6.36 6.36
C ASP A 9 10.86 7.16 7.44
N VAL A 10 11.36 8.36 7.72
CA VAL A 10 10.65 9.39 8.49
C VAL A 10 10.44 10.61 7.60
N LEU A 11 9.17 10.92 7.30
CA LEU A 11 8.76 12.04 6.46
C LEU A 11 8.11 13.12 7.33
N ASP A 12 8.64 14.34 7.29
CA ASP A 12 8.16 15.49 8.09
C ASP A 12 7.81 16.67 7.18
N GLY A 13 6.54 17.10 7.22
CA GLY A 13 5.99 18.21 6.43
C GLY A 13 6.26 19.59 7.00
N GLY A 14 6.32 19.72 8.33
CA GLY A 14 6.47 21.00 9.00
C GLY A 14 5.22 21.88 8.89
N GLU A 15 5.36 23.11 8.37
CA GLU A 15 4.21 24.01 8.18
C GLU A 15 3.79 24.03 6.72
N GLY A 16 2.49 23.93 6.45
CA GLY A 16 1.92 24.04 5.13
C GLY A 16 0.92 22.93 4.85
N ASN A 17 0.33 22.96 3.65
CA ASN A 17 -0.50 21.86 3.17
C ASN A 17 0.41 20.94 2.34
N ASP A 18 0.90 19.89 2.96
CA ASP A 18 1.82 18.94 2.36
C ASP A 18 1.12 17.74 1.73
N ILE A 19 1.91 17.06 0.89
CA ILE A 19 1.48 15.83 0.23
C ILE A 19 2.61 14.83 0.43
N PHE A 20 2.35 13.83 1.25
CA PHE A 20 3.23 12.71 1.48
C PHE A 20 2.86 11.61 0.51
N ILE A 21 3.86 10.96 -0.08
CA ILE A 21 3.66 9.78 -0.91
C ILE A 21 4.56 8.69 -0.34
N SER A 22 3.91 7.68 0.25
CA SER A 22 4.52 6.41 0.64
C SER A 22 4.12 5.35 -0.38
N ARG A 23 5.10 4.65 -0.95
CA ARG A 23 4.93 3.61 -1.95
C ARG A 23 5.22 2.26 -1.32
N SER A 24 4.38 1.29 -1.66
CA SER A 24 4.57 -0.09 -1.20
C SER A 24 5.95 -0.62 -1.56
N ASP A 25 6.70 -0.99 -0.54
CA ASP A 25 8.05 -1.51 -0.64
C ASP A 25 8.28 -2.70 0.29
N ALA A 26 7.26 -3.20 1.00
CA ALA A 26 7.32 -4.47 1.72
C ALA A 26 7.21 -5.69 0.78
N GLY A 27 7.18 -5.51 -0.53
CA GLY A 27 7.26 -6.60 -1.52
C GLY A 27 6.04 -7.55 -1.51
N GLU A 28 6.27 -8.78 -1.94
CA GLU A 28 5.22 -9.80 -2.10
C GLU A 28 4.51 -10.13 -0.77
N PRO A 29 3.17 -10.06 -0.68
CA PRO A 29 2.43 -10.46 0.51
C PRO A 29 2.39 -11.99 0.67
N ASP A 30 1.95 -12.45 1.84
CA ASP A 30 1.60 -13.87 2.00
C ASP A 30 0.34 -14.20 1.21
N ILE A 31 0.38 -15.33 0.49
CA ILE A 31 -0.74 -15.80 -0.32
C ILE A 31 -1.92 -16.16 0.58
N ALA A 32 -3.03 -15.45 0.48
CA ALA A 32 -4.24 -15.71 1.27
C ALA A 32 -5.07 -16.87 0.72
N GLN A 33 -4.97 -17.14 -0.57
CA GLN A 33 -5.69 -18.21 -1.24
C GLN A 33 -5.12 -19.59 -0.86
N GLU A 34 -6.00 -20.58 -0.69
CA GLU A 34 -5.59 -21.98 -0.51
C GLU A 34 -4.94 -22.50 -1.81
N THR A 35 -3.62 -22.70 -1.79
CA THR A 35 -2.82 -23.12 -2.95
C THR A 35 -1.59 -23.93 -2.53
N ASP A 36 -1.00 -24.66 -3.48
CA ASP A 36 0.32 -25.30 -3.34
C ASP A 36 1.47 -24.38 -3.78
N GLU A 37 1.15 -23.20 -4.34
CA GLU A 37 2.13 -22.19 -4.72
C GLU A 37 2.79 -21.57 -3.50
N SER A 38 4.04 -21.16 -3.64
CA SER A 38 4.77 -20.37 -2.64
C SER A 38 5.07 -18.99 -3.18
N LYS A 39 5.37 -18.06 -2.27
CA LYS A 39 5.94 -16.76 -2.63
C LYS A 39 7.09 -16.91 -3.61
N VAL A 40 7.10 -16.07 -4.63
CA VAL A 40 8.16 -15.96 -5.64
C VAL A 40 9.43 -15.40 -5.02
N TYR A 41 9.30 -14.39 -4.17
CA TYR A 41 10.39 -13.75 -3.44
C TYR A 41 10.18 -13.90 -1.93
N PRO A 42 10.39 -15.10 -1.36
CA PRO A 42 10.12 -15.38 0.05
C PRO A 42 11.04 -14.62 1.02
N ASP A 43 12.16 -14.10 0.52
CA ASP A 43 13.07 -13.25 1.29
C ASP A 43 12.59 -11.78 1.37
N GLN A 44 11.48 -11.45 0.72
CA GLN A 44 10.69 -10.24 0.93
C GLN A 44 9.48 -10.61 1.84
N PRO A 45 9.12 -9.82 2.85
CA PRO A 45 9.21 -8.37 2.89
C PRO A 45 10.58 -7.82 3.24
N PHE A 46 10.88 -6.63 2.73
CA PHE A 46 11.95 -5.82 3.31
C PHE A 46 11.56 -5.55 4.77
N LEU A 47 12.41 -5.96 5.72
CA LEU A 47 12.13 -5.81 7.15
C LEU A 47 12.08 -4.34 7.58
N ASP A 48 12.65 -3.46 6.77
CA ASP A 48 12.62 -2.02 6.94
C ASP A 48 11.65 -1.49 5.87
N ALA A 49 10.35 -1.48 6.13
CA ALA A 49 9.32 -0.98 5.20
C ALA A 49 8.19 -0.25 5.96
N ASP A 50 8.42 0.06 7.24
CA ASP A 50 7.43 0.71 8.10
C ASP A 50 7.74 2.21 8.12
N ASP A 51 7.00 3.02 7.37
CA ASP A 51 7.23 4.46 7.30
C ASP A 51 6.60 5.20 8.48
N THR A 52 7.20 6.33 8.88
CA THR A 52 6.60 7.30 9.80
C THR A 52 6.36 8.64 9.10
N LEU A 53 5.11 9.08 9.06
CA LEU A 53 4.66 10.31 8.42
C LEU A 53 4.18 11.31 9.47
N ILE A 54 4.70 12.53 9.40
CA ILE A 54 4.41 13.66 10.31
C ILE A 54 3.94 14.83 9.44
N GLY A 55 2.65 15.16 9.54
CA GLY A 55 2.04 16.25 8.78
C GLY A 55 2.56 17.61 9.23
N GLY A 56 2.46 17.87 10.53
CA GLY A 56 2.71 19.17 11.13
C GLY A 56 1.47 20.06 11.08
N LEU A 57 1.64 21.34 10.73
CA LEU A 57 0.54 22.31 10.69
C LEU A 57 0.02 22.48 9.27
N GLY A 58 -1.25 22.18 9.02
CA GLY A 58 -1.93 22.50 7.78
C GLY A 58 -2.87 21.39 7.34
N ALA A 59 -3.42 21.51 6.13
CA ALA A 59 -4.30 20.49 5.57
C ALA A 59 -3.48 19.51 4.73
N ASP A 60 -2.96 18.46 5.36
CA ASP A 60 -2.03 17.53 4.76
C ASP A 60 -2.72 16.39 4.01
N THR A 61 -2.00 15.77 3.09
CA THR A 61 -2.48 14.57 2.38
C THR A 61 -1.45 13.46 2.51
N PHE A 62 -1.81 12.41 3.23
CA PHE A 62 -1.07 11.17 3.37
C PHE A 62 -1.51 10.21 2.28
N ARG A 63 -0.65 9.96 1.29
CA ARG A 63 -0.97 9.16 0.12
C ARG A 63 -0.16 7.87 0.07
N PHE A 64 -0.85 6.74 0.11
CA PHE A 64 -0.28 5.41 -0.04
C PHE A 64 -0.50 4.93 -1.49
N GLU A 65 0.59 4.63 -2.19
CA GLU A 65 0.62 4.13 -3.58
C GLU A 65 1.11 2.68 -3.61
N LEU A 66 0.17 1.73 -3.69
CA LEU A 66 0.49 0.31 -3.78
C LEU A 66 0.79 -0.08 -5.23
N LEU A 67 1.93 -0.73 -5.42
CA LEU A 67 2.52 -1.07 -6.71
C LEU A 67 2.22 -2.52 -7.08
N LEU A 68 1.92 -2.76 -8.34
CA LEU A 68 1.89 -4.09 -8.93
C LEU A 68 3.31 -4.61 -9.13
N ASP A 69 3.47 -5.88 -8.84
CA ASP A 69 4.68 -6.65 -9.10
C ASP A 69 4.31 -8.02 -9.68
N ALA A 70 5.28 -8.73 -10.24
CA ALA A 70 5.04 -9.99 -10.91
C ALA A 70 6.31 -10.83 -11.06
N LYS A 71 6.13 -12.12 -11.37
CA LYS A 71 7.22 -12.99 -11.79
C LYS A 71 7.95 -12.39 -13.00
N ASP A 72 9.27 -12.57 -13.04
CA ASP A 72 10.12 -12.10 -14.15
C ASP A 72 9.55 -12.49 -15.53
N GLU A 73 9.07 -13.72 -15.70
CA GLU A 73 8.51 -14.19 -16.98
C GLU A 73 7.20 -13.48 -17.39
N ILE A 74 6.39 -13.05 -16.43
CA ILE A 74 5.16 -12.28 -16.66
C ILE A 74 5.53 -10.83 -17.01
N VAL A 75 6.52 -10.27 -16.30
CA VAL A 75 7.08 -8.95 -16.62
C VAL A 75 7.64 -8.93 -18.04
N GLU A 76 8.51 -9.88 -18.39
CA GLU A 76 9.12 -10.00 -19.71
C GLU A 76 8.08 -10.15 -20.83
N LYS A 77 7.04 -10.95 -20.60
CA LYS A 77 5.92 -11.15 -21.54
C LYS A 77 5.20 -9.84 -21.90
N HIS A 78 5.12 -8.89 -20.95
CA HIS A 78 4.38 -7.63 -21.10
C HIS A 78 5.26 -6.38 -21.21
N ALA A 79 6.58 -6.55 -21.22
CA ALA A 79 7.55 -5.49 -21.41
C ALA A 79 7.71 -5.12 -22.89
N ASP A 80 7.88 -3.84 -23.17
CA ASP A 80 8.39 -3.39 -24.45
C ASP A 80 9.87 -3.75 -24.57
N PRO A 81 10.29 -4.51 -25.60
CA PRO A 81 11.64 -5.07 -25.69
C PRO A 81 12.74 -4.02 -25.98
N ILE A 82 12.36 -2.77 -26.28
CA ILE A 82 13.31 -1.69 -26.59
C ILE A 82 13.47 -0.76 -25.38
N THR A 83 12.38 -0.47 -24.69
CA THR A 83 12.32 0.54 -23.63
C THR A 83 12.21 -0.05 -22.23
N GLY A 84 11.92 -1.35 -22.10
CA GLY A 84 11.67 -2.02 -20.82
C GLY A 84 10.33 -1.64 -20.20
N LYS A 85 9.56 -0.74 -20.82
CA LYS A 85 8.30 -0.29 -20.23
C LYS A 85 7.32 -1.45 -20.14
N VAL A 86 6.91 -1.79 -18.93
CA VAL A 86 5.97 -2.88 -18.66
C VAL A 86 4.54 -2.38 -18.79
N ASN A 87 3.68 -3.15 -19.47
CA ASN A 87 2.24 -2.91 -19.49
C ASN A 87 1.58 -3.53 -18.25
N TRP A 88 1.69 -2.84 -17.11
CA TRP A 88 1.14 -3.29 -15.82
C TRP A 88 -0.37 -3.52 -15.84
N ARG A 89 -1.11 -2.83 -16.71
CA ARG A 89 -2.52 -3.14 -16.93
C ARG A 89 -2.70 -4.55 -17.50
N LYS A 90 -1.87 -4.98 -18.45
CA LYS A 90 -1.97 -6.36 -18.98
C LYS A 90 -1.50 -7.40 -17.97
N VAL A 91 -0.45 -7.11 -17.21
CA VAL A 91 0.01 -7.97 -16.10
C VAL A 91 -1.14 -8.25 -15.14
N ALA A 92 -1.85 -7.21 -14.69
CA ALA A 92 -2.99 -7.32 -13.78
C ALA A 92 -4.22 -8.11 -14.31
N HIS A 93 -4.20 -8.52 -15.59
CA HIS A 93 -5.25 -9.39 -16.16
C HIS A 93 -4.80 -10.84 -16.35
N GLU A 94 -3.56 -11.20 -15.97
CA GLU A 94 -3.04 -12.57 -15.96
C GLU A 94 -3.50 -13.29 -14.69
N ASN A 95 -4.79 -13.66 -14.62
CA ASN A 95 -5.42 -14.27 -13.43
C ASN A 95 -5.56 -15.81 -13.54
N ASP A 96 -4.80 -16.44 -14.44
CA ASP A 96 -4.88 -17.90 -14.64
C ASP A 96 -4.18 -18.69 -13.52
N ASN A 97 -3.16 -18.11 -12.87
CA ASN A 97 -2.44 -18.72 -11.77
C ASN A 97 -2.29 -17.75 -10.58
N VAL A 98 -2.23 -18.31 -9.37
CA VAL A 98 -1.97 -17.58 -8.13
C VAL A 98 -0.54 -17.05 -8.16
N HIS A 99 -0.38 -15.79 -7.77
CA HIS A 99 0.90 -15.08 -7.65
C HIS A 99 1.77 -15.08 -8.91
N ASP A 100 1.16 -15.14 -10.10
CA ASP A 100 1.84 -14.70 -11.33
C ASP A 100 2.12 -13.19 -11.30
N HIS A 101 1.26 -12.46 -10.61
CA HIS A 101 1.41 -11.06 -10.22
C HIS A 101 0.71 -10.83 -8.88
N TRP A 102 1.03 -9.73 -8.22
CA TRP A 102 0.45 -9.34 -6.94
C TRP A 102 0.53 -7.82 -6.74
N VAL A 103 -0.10 -7.35 -5.67
CA VAL A 103 0.06 -5.98 -5.16
C VAL A 103 1.06 -6.04 -4.01
N ASN A 104 2.10 -5.22 -4.06
CA ASN A 104 3.10 -5.16 -3.00
C ASN A 104 2.49 -4.61 -1.71
N GLY A 105 2.93 -5.16 -0.58
CA GLY A 105 2.57 -4.67 0.74
C GLY A 105 3.29 -3.36 1.08
N ILE A 106 2.71 -2.60 2.02
CA ILE A 106 3.22 -1.33 2.55
C ILE A 106 3.91 -1.48 3.91
N GLY A 107 4.01 -2.68 4.47
CA GLY A 107 4.48 -2.82 5.85
C GLY A 107 3.44 -2.31 6.86
N ASN A 108 3.90 -1.67 7.93
CA ASN A 108 3.08 -1.11 9.00
C ASN A 108 3.40 0.38 9.19
N ASP A 109 2.87 1.20 8.29
CA ASP A 109 3.11 2.63 8.29
C ASP A 109 2.41 3.34 9.45
N THR A 110 2.93 4.49 9.84
CA THR A 110 2.41 5.30 10.95
C THR A 110 2.24 6.76 10.55
N ILE A 111 1.06 7.33 10.79
CA ILE A 111 0.81 8.78 10.76
C ILE A 111 0.75 9.28 12.20
N LEU A 112 1.57 10.27 12.57
CA LEU A 112 1.73 10.67 13.97
C LEU A 112 0.78 11.78 14.47
N ASP A 113 0.14 12.54 13.59
CA ASP A 113 -0.54 13.79 13.97
C ASP A 113 -1.76 14.14 13.10
N PHE A 114 -2.52 13.13 12.65
CA PHE A 114 -3.69 13.35 11.79
C PHE A 114 -4.74 14.27 12.43
N ASN A 115 -5.12 15.34 11.73
CA ASN A 115 -6.02 16.37 12.22
C ASN A 115 -7.14 16.69 11.23
N LYS A 116 -8.36 16.23 11.53
CA LYS A 116 -9.54 16.47 10.68
C LYS A 116 -9.93 17.94 10.62
N SER A 117 -9.67 18.69 11.69
CA SER A 117 -10.07 20.09 11.79
C SER A 117 -9.21 21.00 10.92
N GLU A 118 -7.94 20.62 10.69
CA GLU A 118 -7.04 21.31 9.76
C GLU A 118 -7.31 20.89 8.31
N GLY A 119 -7.85 19.69 8.11
CA GLY A 119 -8.36 19.21 6.84
C GLY A 119 -7.53 18.09 6.24
N ASP A 120 -6.83 17.33 7.10
CA ASP A 120 -5.99 16.22 6.68
C ASP A 120 -6.78 15.13 5.96
N GLN A 121 -6.11 14.44 5.05
CA GLN A 121 -6.71 13.40 4.23
C GLN A 121 -5.79 12.19 4.10
N ILE A 122 -6.38 11.00 4.17
CA ILE A 122 -5.70 9.74 3.86
C ILE A 122 -6.21 9.24 2.51
N ARG A 123 -5.29 8.98 1.58
CA ARG A 123 -5.60 8.53 0.23
C ARG A 123 -4.83 7.26 -0.09
N ILE A 124 -5.55 6.20 -0.41
CA ILE A 124 -4.97 4.89 -0.74
C ILE A 124 -5.25 4.62 -2.22
N ALA A 125 -4.23 4.26 -2.98
CA ALA A 125 -4.37 3.97 -4.40
C ALA A 125 -3.50 2.78 -4.80
N GLY A 126 -4.07 1.86 -5.55
CA GLY A 126 -3.40 0.66 -6.01
C GLY A 126 -4.29 -0.12 -6.95
N HIS A 127 -3.79 -1.24 -7.47
CA HIS A 127 -4.69 -2.25 -8.03
C HIS A 127 -5.41 -2.94 -6.88
N THR A 128 -6.70 -3.28 -7.04
CA THR A 128 -7.55 -4.11 -6.13
C THR A 128 -7.54 -3.77 -4.64
N VAL A 129 -6.80 -2.75 -4.20
CA VAL A 129 -6.64 -2.40 -2.79
C VAL A 129 -7.96 -1.97 -2.21
N GLN A 130 -8.27 -2.51 -1.04
CA GLN A 130 -9.42 -2.13 -0.22
C GLN A 130 -8.97 -1.95 1.23
N VAL A 131 -9.80 -1.23 1.98
CA VAL A 131 -9.75 -1.24 3.45
C VAL A 131 -10.61 -2.41 3.91
N ASP A 132 -10.00 -3.36 4.61
CA ASP A 132 -10.69 -4.53 5.18
C ASP A 132 -11.42 -4.15 6.47
N ASP A 133 -10.69 -3.49 7.38
CA ASP A 133 -11.20 -3.05 8.68
C ASP A 133 -10.49 -1.79 9.16
N ILE A 134 -11.13 -1.09 10.11
CA ILE A 134 -10.51 -0.04 10.91
C ILE A 134 -10.68 -0.43 12.38
N GLU A 135 -9.60 -0.89 13.00
CA GLU A 135 -9.54 -1.20 14.42
C GLU A 135 -9.24 0.07 15.22
N TYR A 136 -9.79 0.19 16.44
CA TYR A 136 -9.48 1.26 17.38
C TYR A 136 -8.90 0.66 18.66
N LEU A 137 -7.68 1.06 19.00
CA LEU A 137 -6.94 0.50 20.13
C LEU A 137 -6.04 1.56 20.76
N ASP A 138 -6.09 1.69 22.08
CA ASP A 138 -5.10 2.42 22.88
C ASP A 138 -3.77 1.64 22.90
N LEU A 139 -2.89 1.98 21.94
CA LEU A 139 -1.60 1.32 21.73
C LEU A 139 -0.57 1.71 22.78
N ASN A 140 -0.74 2.88 23.39
CA ASN A 140 0.28 3.50 24.23
C ASN A 140 -0.10 3.54 25.74
N ALA A 141 -1.32 3.11 26.08
CA ALA A 141 -1.93 3.08 27.41
C ALA A 141 -2.14 4.47 28.05
N ASP A 142 -2.37 5.51 27.25
CA ASP A 142 -2.72 6.86 27.73
C ASP A 142 -4.23 7.10 27.86
N GLY A 143 -5.05 6.12 27.44
CA GLY A 143 -6.51 6.19 27.45
C GLY A 143 -7.14 6.84 26.22
N ILE A 144 -6.37 7.04 25.15
CA ILE A 144 -6.83 7.51 23.84
C ILE A 144 -6.59 6.37 22.84
N ASP A 145 -7.63 6.01 22.08
CA ASP A 145 -7.49 5.01 21.03
C ASP A 145 -6.82 5.61 19.79
N GLU A 146 -5.90 4.88 19.18
CA GLU A 146 -5.43 5.11 17.82
C GLU A 146 -6.26 4.31 16.80
N SER A 147 -6.23 4.72 15.53
CA SER A 147 -6.87 3.96 14.44
C SER A 147 -5.85 3.07 13.72
N ILE A 148 -6.20 1.83 13.43
CA ILE A 148 -5.39 0.89 12.66
C ILE A 148 -6.19 0.49 11.42
N ILE A 149 -5.76 0.97 10.26
CA ILE A 149 -6.41 0.69 8.98
C ILE A 149 -5.75 -0.56 8.39
N HIS A 150 -6.53 -1.62 8.17
CA HIS A 150 -6.04 -2.85 7.56
C HIS A 150 -6.30 -2.84 6.05
N LEU A 151 -5.26 -3.09 5.26
CA LEU A 151 -5.36 -3.14 3.80
C LEU A 151 -5.32 -4.57 3.27
N ILE A 152 -6.16 -4.83 2.27
CA ILE A 152 -6.17 -6.09 1.52
C ILE A 152 -6.22 -5.83 0.02
N SER A 153 -5.82 -6.82 -0.77
CA SER A 153 -6.14 -6.91 -2.19
C SER A 153 -7.44 -7.70 -2.36
N ASP A 154 -8.50 -7.09 -2.89
CA ASP A 154 -9.79 -7.74 -3.17
C ASP A 154 -10.07 -7.78 -4.68
N GLN A 155 -10.00 -8.98 -5.28
CA GLN A 155 -10.33 -9.20 -6.70
C GLN A 155 -11.82 -9.56 -6.90
N GLY A 156 -12.59 -9.65 -5.82
CA GLY A 156 -14.02 -9.97 -5.81
C GLY A 156 -14.31 -11.46 -5.96
N GLY A 157 -15.59 -11.81 -6.08
CA GLY A 157 -16.08 -13.19 -5.91
C GLY A 157 -15.61 -14.28 -6.90
N ASN A 158 -14.75 -13.94 -7.88
CA ASN A 158 -14.09 -14.94 -8.75
C ASN A 158 -12.61 -15.16 -8.39
N GLY A 159 -12.10 -14.45 -7.37
CA GLY A 159 -10.68 -14.41 -7.02
C GLY A 159 -9.80 -13.93 -8.19
N GLY A 160 -8.57 -14.44 -8.21
CA GLY A 160 -7.61 -14.22 -9.28
C GLY A 160 -6.22 -14.63 -8.82
N ALA A 161 -5.22 -13.84 -9.23
CA ALA A 161 -3.83 -14.09 -8.87
C ALA A 161 -3.49 -13.75 -7.41
N HIS A 162 -4.18 -12.82 -6.75
CA HIS A 162 -3.76 -12.25 -5.46
C HIS A 162 -4.97 -11.76 -4.63
N ASP A 163 -6.00 -12.61 -4.52
CA ASP A 163 -7.26 -12.29 -3.83
C ASP A 163 -7.15 -12.53 -2.32
N GLN A 164 -7.61 -11.54 -1.55
CA GLN A 164 -7.59 -11.46 -0.09
C GLN A 164 -6.20 -11.35 0.55
N ASP A 165 -5.15 -11.11 -0.24
CA ASP A 165 -3.80 -10.91 0.32
C ASP A 165 -3.77 -9.68 1.22
N LYS A 166 -3.11 -9.81 2.37
CA LYS A 166 -2.93 -8.71 3.31
C LYS A 166 -1.80 -7.81 2.83
N LEU A 167 -2.09 -6.53 2.68
CA LEU A 167 -1.15 -5.55 2.11
C LEU A 167 -0.45 -4.71 3.18
N GLY A 168 -0.73 -4.92 4.46
CA GLY A 168 -0.14 -4.14 5.55
C GLY A 168 -1.16 -3.30 6.29
N THR A 169 -0.68 -2.40 7.14
CA THR A 169 -1.51 -1.53 7.97
C THR A 169 -1.04 -0.08 7.94
N ILE A 170 -1.96 0.83 8.28
CA ILE A 170 -1.65 2.23 8.56
C ILE A 170 -2.16 2.54 9.97
N THR A 171 -1.25 2.77 10.90
CA THR A 171 -1.55 3.23 12.26
C THR A 171 -1.66 4.75 12.26
N VAL A 172 -2.70 5.30 12.85
CA VAL A 172 -2.99 6.74 12.82
C VAL A 172 -3.21 7.26 14.23
N TYR A 173 -2.30 8.14 14.64
CA TYR A 173 -2.41 8.97 15.83
C TYR A 173 -3.10 10.30 15.50
N GLY A 174 -3.77 10.88 16.49
CA GLY A 174 -4.53 12.11 16.35
C GLY A 174 -6.03 11.86 16.40
N ASP A 175 -6.79 12.48 15.50
CA ASP A 175 -8.23 12.24 15.41
C ASP A 175 -8.53 10.82 14.89
N LEU A 176 -9.47 10.11 15.53
CA LEU A 176 -9.91 8.78 15.08
C LEU A 176 -10.38 8.79 13.63
N VAL A 177 -9.86 7.89 12.81
CA VAL A 177 -10.18 7.79 11.38
C VAL A 177 -11.45 6.97 11.18
N GLU A 178 -12.40 7.49 10.41
CA GLU A 178 -13.57 6.74 9.94
C GLU A 178 -13.44 6.44 8.44
N ALA A 179 -14.22 5.48 7.94
CA ALA A 179 -14.25 5.16 6.51
C ALA A 179 -14.59 6.38 5.61
N SER A 180 -15.27 7.39 6.15
CA SER A 180 -15.60 8.64 5.45
C SER A 180 -14.39 9.57 5.26
N ASP A 181 -13.34 9.42 6.06
CA ASP A 181 -12.09 10.20 5.97
C ASP A 181 -11.10 9.59 4.95
N LEU A 182 -11.37 8.37 4.51
CA LEU A 182 -10.53 7.62 3.57
C LEU A 182 -11.02 7.80 2.13
N THR A 183 -10.07 8.02 1.22
CA THR A 183 -10.33 7.88 -0.22
C THR A 183 -9.53 6.71 -0.78
N VAL A 184 -10.22 5.67 -1.23
CA VAL A 184 -9.60 4.49 -1.84
C VAL A 184 -9.82 4.48 -3.35
N ASN A 185 -8.76 4.27 -4.13
CA ASN A 185 -8.80 4.11 -5.58
C ASN A 185 -8.15 2.79 -6.01
N ALA A 186 -8.97 1.73 -6.09
CA ALA A 186 -8.57 0.36 -6.45
C ALA A 186 -8.37 0.11 -7.95
N GLY A 187 -8.57 1.14 -8.80
CA GLY A 187 -8.57 1.02 -10.26
C GLY A 187 -7.24 1.38 -10.93
N VAL A 188 -6.15 1.44 -10.16
CA VAL A 188 -4.86 1.95 -10.63
C VAL A 188 -3.89 0.82 -10.93
N PHE A 189 -2.96 1.05 -11.84
CA PHE A 189 -1.97 0.07 -12.30
C PHE A 189 -0.58 0.69 -12.19
N TYR A 190 -0.24 1.17 -10.99
CA TYR A 190 1.14 1.56 -10.69
C TYR A 190 1.97 0.29 -10.67
N GLY A 191 3.14 0.32 -11.29
CA GLY A 191 3.99 -0.84 -11.36
C GLY A 191 5.32 -0.58 -10.69
N ALA A 192 5.90 -1.63 -10.11
CA ALA A 192 7.10 -1.53 -9.30
C ALA A 192 8.32 -1.07 -10.10
N PHE A 193 8.45 -1.48 -11.36
CA PHE A 193 9.63 -1.17 -12.19
C PHE A 193 9.38 -1.24 -13.70
N ASN A 194 10.44 -0.91 -14.46
CA ASN A 194 10.59 -1.22 -15.89
C ASN A 194 11.60 -2.37 -16.04
N ALA A 195 11.43 -3.19 -17.06
CA ALA A 195 12.23 -4.36 -17.35
C ALA A 195 13.45 -4.08 -18.23
N ILE A 196 14.31 -3.11 -17.89
CA ILE A 196 15.74 -2.94 -18.30
C ILE A 196 16.35 -1.66 -17.70
#